data_AF-A0A7S1QJ14-F1
#
_entry.id   AF-A0A7S1QJ14-F1
#
_cell.length_a   1.000
_cell.length_b   1.000
_cell.length_c   1.000
_cell.angle_alpha   90.00
_cell.angle_beta   90.00
_cell.angle_gamma   90.00
#
_symmetry.space_group_name_H-M   'P 1'
#
loop_
_entity.id
_entity.type
_entity.pdbx_description
1 polymer ?
#
loop_
_entity_poly.entity_id
_entity_poly.type
_entity_poly.pdbx_seq_one_letter_code
_entity_poly.pdbx_strand_id
1 'polypeptide(L)'
;MSSGYLDVTIHIDRGLGIQVSKSLPYGCTVAELKQQIAQDDPTGQTRPEDFRLRASGGGVVADGQAITQELGELELSPAEEEAAEPEQAEEAAAEPDASPHSAAGRDPAEQEDEPPEDSPKQSEEETSERRLFALLDRGGRGCVSQRDVLVALRKHPPVRKLFGLPVADEKGGGGLEARLLAVQDAFEAGNGLGEIAPLFDELRGAGADQTFTFDQFLAKSQRGRLRRLVQEAAGLLHREHSTTAAFVATGEWAVVPEGAACPGGLEYKMDMGTGKTLARLPGSGQAAKAAG
;
A
#
# COMPACT_ATOMS: atom_id res chain seq x y z
N MET A 1 -10.01 47.89 -7.30
CA MET A 1 -9.64 46.68 -6.52
C MET A 1 -8.72 45.89 -7.40
N SER A 2 -7.48 45.66 -6.98
CA SER A 2 -6.52 44.86 -7.75
C SER A 2 -7.08 43.45 -7.87
N SER A 3 -7.30 42.97 -9.09
CA SER A 3 -7.64 41.57 -9.36
C SER A 3 -6.41 40.72 -9.09
N GLY A 4 -6.18 40.43 -7.81
CA GLY A 4 -5.11 39.55 -7.38
C GLY A 4 -5.47 38.10 -7.67
N TYR A 5 -4.45 37.32 -8.01
CA TYR A 5 -4.51 35.87 -8.01
C TYR A 5 -3.86 35.35 -6.74
N LEU A 6 -4.31 34.20 -6.27
CA LEU A 6 -3.76 33.43 -5.18
C LEU A 6 -3.25 32.10 -5.74
N ASP A 7 -2.00 31.76 -5.43
CA ASP A 7 -1.45 30.45 -5.74
C ASP A 7 -1.78 29.50 -4.58
N VAL A 8 -2.40 28.37 -4.92
CA VAL A 8 -2.81 27.32 -3.98
C VAL A 8 -2.09 26.04 -4.34
N THR A 9 -1.43 25.41 -3.36
CA THR A 9 -0.77 24.12 -3.50
C THR A 9 -1.58 23.03 -2.79
N ILE A 10 -2.01 22.02 -3.55
CA ILE A 10 -2.67 20.82 -3.04
C ILE A 10 -1.64 19.69 -2.99
N HIS A 11 -1.34 19.20 -1.79
CA HIS A 11 -0.51 18.01 -1.59
C HIS A 11 -1.37 16.76 -1.76
N ILE A 12 -1.01 15.92 -2.73
CA ILE A 12 -1.66 14.62 -2.95
C ILE A 12 -1.01 13.57 -2.03
N ASP A 13 0.33 13.61 -1.95
CA ASP A 13 1.10 12.77 -1.03
C ASP A 13 2.37 13.53 -0.63
N ARG A 14 2.43 14.00 0.62
CA ARG A 14 3.58 14.73 1.17
C ARG A 14 4.83 13.86 1.27
N GLY A 15 4.68 12.56 1.55
CA GLY A 15 5.80 11.63 1.66
C GLY A 15 6.46 11.33 0.31
N LEU A 16 5.68 11.37 -0.77
CA LEU A 16 6.17 11.23 -2.15
C LEU A 16 6.49 12.56 -2.83
N GLY A 17 6.23 13.69 -2.19
CA GLY A 17 6.41 15.03 -2.78
C GLY A 17 5.48 15.32 -3.96
N ILE A 18 4.36 14.60 -4.06
CA ILE A 18 3.40 14.76 -5.16
C ILE A 18 2.43 15.88 -4.78
N GLN A 19 2.44 16.96 -5.56
CA GLN A 19 1.60 18.13 -5.35
C GLN A 19 1.13 18.75 -6.67
N VAL A 20 0.02 19.47 -6.63
CA VAL A 20 -0.55 20.23 -7.74
C VAL A 20 -0.68 21.69 -7.30
N SER A 21 -0.28 22.63 -8.15
CA SER A 21 -0.44 24.06 -7.86
C SER A 21 -1.42 24.70 -8.84
N LYS A 22 -2.30 25.58 -8.34
CA LYS A 22 -3.31 26.31 -9.12
C LYS A 22 -3.26 27.79 -8.76
N SER A 23 -3.33 28.65 -9.78
CA SER A 23 -3.49 30.09 -9.61
C SER A 23 -4.97 30.45 -9.80
N LEU A 24 -5.62 30.93 -8.74
CA LEU A 24 -7.05 31.23 -8.69
C LEU A 24 -7.30 32.73 -8.44
N PRO A 25 -8.38 33.33 -8.93
CA PRO A 25 -8.79 34.66 -8.50
C PRO A 25 -9.08 34.70 -7.00
N TYR A 26 -8.77 35.82 -6.33
CA TYR A 26 -9.16 36.01 -4.93
C TYR A 26 -10.67 35.85 -4.74
N GLY A 27 -11.06 35.13 -3.67
CA GLY A 27 -12.46 34.88 -3.33
C GLY A 27 -13.07 33.65 -3.99
N CYS A 28 -12.29 32.92 -4.80
CA CYS A 28 -12.68 31.62 -5.33
C CYS A 28 -12.97 30.63 -4.20
N THR A 29 -13.97 29.76 -4.40
CA THR A 29 -14.39 28.76 -3.42
C THR A 29 -13.65 27.43 -3.58
N VAL A 30 -13.67 26.60 -2.54
CA VAL A 30 -13.10 25.24 -2.60
C VAL A 30 -13.77 24.39 -3.70
N ALA A 31 -15.07 24.55 -3.92
CA ALA A 31 -15.80 23.87 -5.00
C ALA A 31 -15.21 24.19 -6.39
N GLU A 32 -14.95 25.46 -6.66
CA GLU A 32 -14.39 25.93 -7.94
C GLU A 32 -12.96 25.44 -8.13
N LEU A 33 -12.15 25.39 -7.07
CA LEU A 33 -10.83 24.77 -7.12
C LEU A 33 -10.93 23.28 -7.48
N LYS A 34 -11.80 22.52 -6.82
CA LYS A 34 -12.01 21.09 -7.12
C LYS A 34 -12.44 20.87 -8.56
N GLN A 35 -13.31 21.75 -9.09
CA GLN A 35 -13.73 21.73 -10.48
C GLN A 35 -12.56 21.92 -11.44
N GLN A 36 -11.65 22.85 -11.14
CA GLN A 36 -10.47 23.07 -11.98
C GLN A 36 -9.50 21.87 -11.92
N ILE A 37 -9.35 21.22 -10.77
CA ILE A 37 -8.52 20.00 -10.65
C ILE A 37 -9.14 18.86 -11.48
N ALA A 38 -10.45 18.64 -11.39
CA ALA A 38 -11.17 17.63 -12.17
C ALA A 38 -11.05 17.89 -13.68
N GLN A 39 -11.12 19.15 -14.11
CA GLN A 39 -11.03 19.52 -15.52
C GLN A 39 -9.66 19.23 -16.14
N ASP A 40 -8.59 19.27 -15.33
CA ASP A 40 -7.22 19.02 -15.78
C ASP A 40 -6.84 17.52 -15.74
N ASP A 41 -7.76 16.64 -15.32
CA ASP A 41 -7.57 15.20 -15.37
C ASP A 41 -7.64 14.70 -16.83
N PRO A 42 -6.53 14.20 -17.42
CA PRO A 42 -6.52 13.72 -18.80
C PRO A 42 -7.38 12.46 -19.01
N THR A 43 -7.75 11.75 -17.94
CA THR A 43 -8.61 10.56 -18.05
C THR A 43 -10.08 10.92 -18.16
N GLY A 44 -10.48 12.13 -17.73
CA GLY A 44 -11.87 12.58 -17.68
C GLY A 44 -12.76 11.78 -16.73
N GLN A 45 -12.16 10.97 -15.86
CA GLN A 45 -12.90 10.13 -14.90
C GLN A 45 -13.06 10.83 -13.56
N THR A 46 -12.18 11.76 -13.23
CA THR A 46 -12.17 12.43 -11.94
C THR A 46 -13.27 13.48 -11.87
N ARG A 47 -14.07 13.41 -10.80
CA ARG A 47 -15.14 14.37 -10.52
C ARG A 47 -14.75 15.27 -9.35
N PRO A 48 -15.29 16.50 -9.26
CA PRO A 48 -15.00 17.40 -8.13
C PRO A 48 -15.31 16.76 -6.77
N GLU A 49 -16.34 15.92 -6.71
CA GLU A 49 -16.80 15.26 -5.49
C GLU A 49 -15.85 14.16 -5.00
N ASP A 50 -14.96 13.66 -5.86
CA ASP A 50 -13.96 12.64 -5.52
C ASP A 50 -12.83 13.21 -4.65
N PHE A 51 -12.72 14.54 -4.59
CA PHE A 51 -11.71 15.22 -3.79
C PHE A 51 -12.27 15.63 -2.43
N ARG A 52 -11.61 15.18 -1.36
CA ARG A 52 -11.78 15.74 -0.02
C ARG A 52 -10.51 16.51 0.34
N LEU A 53 -10.66 17.80 0.59
CA LEU A 53 -9.54 18.70 0.87
C LEU A 53 -9.54 19.05 2.37
N ARG A 54 -8.39 18.95 3.00
CA ARG A 54 -8.15 19.37 4.39
C ARG A 54 -7.13 20.50 4.42
N ALA A 55 -7.27 21.43 5.36
CA ALA A 55 -6.26 22.46 5.59
C ALA A 55 -4.99 21.83 6.17
N SER A 56 -3.82 22.39 5.87
CA SER A 56 -2.54 21.90 6.41
C SER A 56 -2.55 21.92 7.95
N GLY A 57 -2.64 20.74 8.58
CA GLY A 57 -2.78 20.60 10.04
C GLY A 57 -4.18 20.90 10.61
N GLY A 58 -5.19 21.05 9.76
CA GLY A 58 -6.57 21.36 10.14
C GLY A 58 -7.59 20.29 9.72
N GLY A 59 -8.87 20.61 9.90
CA GLY A 59 -10.00 19.76 9.51
C GLY A 59 -10.30 19.80 8.01
N VAL A 60 -11.34 19.05 7.62
CA VAL A 60 -11.90 19.07 6.27
C VAL A 60 -12.45 20.46 5.97
N VAL A 61 -12.15 20.97 4.77
CA VAL A 61 -12.60 22.29 4.31
C VAL A 61 -13.88 22.14 3.50
N ALA A 62 -14.91 22.93 3.83
CA ALA A 62 -16.20 22.86 3.16
C ALA A 62 -16.15 23.48 1.75
N ASP A 63 -16.93 22.94 0.82
CA ASP A 63 -16.94 23.35 -0.59
C ASP A 63 -17.32 24.83 -0.82
N GLY A 64 -18.20 25.38 0.03
CA GLY A 64 -18.59 26.79 -0.01
C GLY A 64 -17.60 27.75 0.64
N GLN A 65 -16.52 27.26 1.25
CA GLN A 65 -15.53 28.11 1.91
C GLN A 65 -14.69 28.85 0.86
N ALA A 66 -14.57 30.17 1.01
CA ALA A 66 -13.68 30.96 0.17
C ALA A 66 -12.22 30.67 0.50
N ILE A 67 -11.40 30.48 -0.54
CA ILE A 67 -9.97 30.25 -0.42
C ILE A 67 -9.31 31.59 -0.10
N THR A 68 -8.81 31.69 1.13
CA THR A 68 -8.01 32.80 1.62
C THR A 68 -6.52 32.44 1.59
N GLN A 69 -5.66 33.40 1.90
CA GLN A 69 -4.21 33.18 1.97
C GLN A 69 -3.82 32.12 3.03
N GLU A 70 -4.66 31.90 4.05
CA GLU A 70 -4.47 30.86 5.07
C GLU A 70 -4.73 29.45 4.51
N LEU A 71 -5.52 29.33 3.44
CA LEU A 71 -5.77 28.09 2.71
C LEU A 71 -4.87 27.94 1.48
N GLY A 72 -3.73 28.65 1.43
CA GLY A 72 -2.76 28.53 0.33
C GLY A 72 -2.15 27.12 0.22
N GLU A 73 -2.19 26.33 1.29
CA GLU A 73 -1.77 24.93 1.31
C GLU A 73 -2.92 24.03 1.76
N LEU A 74 -3.29 23.07 0.91
CA LEU A 74 -4.32 22.06 1.16
C LEU A 74 -3.73 20.67 0.98
N GLU A 75 -4.36 19.66 1.58
CA GLU A 75 -3.97 18.26 1.46
C GLU A 75 -5.17 17.41 1.05
N LEU A 76 -4.94 16.43 0.17
CA LEU A 76 -5.94 15.49 -0.29
C LEU A 76 -6.11 14.38 0.77
N SER A 77 -7.32 14.22 1.29
CA SER A 77 -7.61 13.12 2.20
C SER A 77 -8.19 11.92 1.46
N PRO A 78 -7.79 10.68 1.78
CA PRO A 78 -8.38 9.48 1.21
C PRO A 78 -9.89 9.42 1.53
N ALA A 79 -10.68 8.96 0.57
CA ALA A 79 -12.13 8.89 0.68
C ALA A 79 -12.64 7.93 1.79
N GLU A 80 -11.78 7.05 2.32
CA GLU A 80 -12.17 5.93 3.18
C GLU A 80 -12.16 6.22 4.69
N GLU A 81 -11.78 7.42 5.14
CA GLU A 81 -11.60 7.72 6.58
C GLU A 81 -12.87 8.31 7.25
N GLU A 82 -14.05 7.85 6.83
CA GLU A 82 -15.35 8.32 7.39
C GLU A 82 -16.29 7.14 7.70
N ALA A 83 -15.78 6.17 8.46
CA ALA A 83 -16.59 5.09 9.04
C ALA A 83 -16.23 4.88 10.51
N ALA A 84 -16.38 5.93 11.32
CA ALA A 84 -16.54 5.82 12.77
C ALA A 84 -17.08 7.13 13.37
N GLU A 85 -18.22 7.64 12.89
CA GLU A 85 -19.04 8.47 13.77
C GLU A 85 -19.67 7.55 14.83
N PRO A 86 -19.49 7.83 16.12
CA PRO A 86 -20.22 7.13 17.17
C PRO A 86 -21.68 7.58 17.13
N GLU A 87 -22.59 6.69 16.71
CA GLU A 87 -24.01 6.78 17.07
C GLU A 87 -24.11 6.83 18.60
N GLN A 88 -24.18 8.03 19.18
CA GLN A 88 -24.62 8.24 20.54
C GLN A 88 -25.96 8.98 20.53
N ALA A 89 -26.99 8.17 20.78
CA ALA A 89 -28.16 8.47 21.59
C ALA A 89 -29.01 9.68 21.19
N GLU A 90 -29.99 9.43 20.30
CA GLU A 90 -31.28 10.10 20.36
C GLU A 90 -32.37 9.08 20.70
N GLU A 91 -32.51 8.82 22.01
CA GLU A 91 -33.61 8.08 22.62
C GLU A 91 -34.63 9.09 23.16
N ALA A 92 -35.81 9.21 22.53
CA ALA A 92 -37.12 9.31 23.21
C ALA A 92 -38.31 9.59 22.26
N ALA A 93 -39.46 9.00 22.64
CA ALA A 93 -40.85 9.17 22.20
C ALA A 93 -41.30 8.29 21.01
N ALA A 94 -41.91 7.10 21.22
CA ALA A 94 -43.31 6.83 21.63
C ALA A 94 -44.33 7.35 20.58
N GLU A 95 -45.27 6.59 19.98
CA GLU A 95 -46.11 5.46 20.39
C GLU A 95 -46.78 4.78 19.15
N PRO A 96 -47.55 3.69 19.31
CA PRO A 96 -47.92 2.73 18.26
C PRO A 96 -49.33 2.93 17.67
N ASP A 97 -49.56 2.47 16.43
CA ASP A 97 -50.92 2.11 16.00
C ASP A 97 -50.89 0.93 15.02
N ALA A 98 -51.84 0.03 15.25
CA ALA A 98 -52.04 -1.23 14.58
C ALA A 98 -52.97 -1.05 13.38
N SER A 99 -52.75 -1.82 12.33
CA SER A 99 -53.83 -2.64 11.77
C SER A 99 -53.35 -3.66 10.73
N PRO A 100 -54.01 -4.83 10.67
CA PRO A 100 -53.66 -5.93 9.78
C PRO A 100 -54.44 -5.84 8.46
N HIS A 101 -53.84 -6.24 7.34
CA HIS A 101 -54.61 -6.70 6.18
C HIS A 101 -54.00 -7.93 5.52
N SER A 102 -54.85 -8.96 5.53
CA SER A 102 -54.88 -10.25 4.85
C SER A 102 -54.18 -10.37 3.49
N ALA A 103 -53.45 -11.48 3.39
CA ALA A 103 -53.62 -12.57 2.43
C ALA A 103 -53.84 -12.24 0.94
N ALA A 104 -52.84 -12.59 0.11
CA ALA A 104 -53.05 -13.31 -1.14
C ALA A 104 -51.75 -14.03 -1.53
N GLY A 105 -51.86 -15.34 -1.77
CA GLY A 105 -50.74 -16.25 -1.98
C GLY A 105 -49.96 -16.05 -3.28
N ARG A 106 -48.79 -16.68 -3.31
CA ARG A 106 -48.09 -17.10 -4.53
C ARG A 106 -47.28 -18.36 -4.24
N ASP A 107 -47.34 -19.26 -5.20
CA ASP A 107 -46.85 -20.64 -5.21
C ASP A 107 -45.36 -20.83 -4.85
N PRO A 108 -45.02 -21.99 -4.25
CA PRO A 108 -43.63 -22.43 -4.11
C PRO A 108 -43.15 -23.02 -5.44
N ALA A 109 -42.49 -22.19 -6.26
CA ALA A 109 -41.72 -22.69 -7.39
C ALA A 109 -40.41 -23.30 -6.86
N GLU A 110 -40.24 -24.57 -7.16
CA GLU A 110 -39.07 -25.41 -6.93
C GLU A 110 -37.77 -24.67 -7.26
N GLN A 111 -37.01 -24.30 -6.21
CA GLN A 111 -35.60 -24.02 -6.33
C GLN A 111 -34.89 -25.37 -6.37
N GLU A 112 -34.54 -25.79 -7.59
CA GLU A 112 -33.63 -26.89 -7.83
C GLU A 112 -32.32 -26.60 -7.08
N ASP A 113 -32.00 -27.49 -6.14
CA ASP A 113 -30.71 -27.67 -5.49
C ASP A 113 -29.64 -27.89 -6.59
N GLU A 114 -29.10 -26.80 -7.15
CA GLU A 114 -27.83 -26.87 -7.85
C GLU A 114 -26.75 -27.17 -6.79
N PRO A 115 -26.07 -28.33 -6.87
CA PRO A 115 -24.96 -28.61 -5.97
C PRO A 115 -23.93 -27.51 -6.16
N PRO A 116 -23.35 -26.96 -5.08
CA PRO A 116 -22.35 -25.92 -5.18
C PRO A 116 -21.24 -26.43 -6.09
N GLU A 117 -21.06 -25.77 -7.24
CA GLU A 117 -19.90 -25.96 -8.10
C GLU A 117 -18.68 -25.63 -7.26
N ASP A 118 -18.09 -26.70 -6.72
CA ASP A 118 -16.82 -26.77 -6.04
C ASP A 118 -15.77 -26.31 -7.05
N SER A 119 -15.65 -24.99 -7.16
CA SER A 119 -14.65 -24.32 -7.96
C SER A 119 -13.32 -24.90 -7.53
N PRO A 120 -12.59 -25.61 -8.41
CA PRO A 120 -11.24 -26.01 -8.09
C PRO A 120 -10.42 -24.73 -8.05
N LYS A 121 -10.39 -24.07 -6.89
CA LYS A 121 -9.34 -23.13 -6.49
C LYS A 121 -8.09 -23.97 -6.32
N GLN A 122 -7.59 -24.46 -7.45
CA GLN A 122 -6.22 -24.88 -7.60
C GLN A 122 -5.42 -23.65 -7.17
N SER A 123 -4.92 -23.75 -5.95
CA SER A 123 -3.72 -23.08 -5.49
C SER A 123 -2.68 -23.33 -6.56
N GLU A 124 -2.66 -22.48 -7.60
CA GLU A 124 -1.52 -22.36 -8.49
C GLU A 124 -0.34 -22.20 -7.55
N GLU A 125 0.47 -23.25 -7.45
CA GLU A 125 1.62 -23.29 -6.56
C GLU A 125 2.37 -21.99 -6.76
N GLU A 126 2.32 -21.15 -5.74
CA GLU A 126 2.77 -19.78 -5.85
C GLU A 126 4.30 -19.81 -5.96
N THR A 127 4.79 -19.84 -7.20
CA THR A 127 6.21 -19.98 -7.48
C THR A 127 6.97 -18.78 -6.95
N SER A 128 8.24 -18.98 -6.58
CA SER A 128 9.13 -17.89 -6.15
C SER A 128 9.21 -16.76 -7.18
N GLU A 129 9.12 -17.09 -8.46
CA GLU A 129 9.13 -16.19 -9.60
C GLU A 129 7.90 -15.30 -9.58
N ARG A 130 6.71 -15.87 -9.31
CA ARG A 130 5.47 -15.11 -9.23
C ARG A 130 5.46 -14.15 -8.03
N ARG A 131 5.98 -14.60 -6.89
CA ARG A 131 6.17 -13.74 -5.71
C ARG A 131 7.14 -12.59 -5.97
N LEU A 132 8.30 -12.87 -6.58
CA LEU A 132 9.25 -11.80 -6.95
C LEU A 132 8.65 -10.81 -7.95
N PHE A 133 7.88 -11.31 -8.92
CA PHE A 133 7.18 -10.45 -9.86
C PHE A 133 6.11 -9.60 -9.18
N ALA A 134 5.35 -10.14 -8.23
CA ALA A 134 4.36 -9.39 -7.47
C ALA A 134 4.98 -8.24 -6.65
N LEU A 135 6.21 -8.41 -6.13
CA LEU A 135 6.95 -7.32 -5.47
C LEU A 135 7.32 -6.18 -6.43
N LEU A 136 7.44 -6.48 -7.72
CA LEU A 136 7.71 -5.50 -8.76
C LEU A 136 6.41 -4.88 -9.30
N ASP A 137 5.36 -5.67 -9.52
CA ASP A 137 4.07 -5.23 -10.03
C ASP A 137 3.14 -4.76 -8.91
N ARG A 138 3.51 -3.65 -8.25
CA ARG A 138 2.74 -3.10 -7.14
C ARG A 138 1.29 -2.74 -7.51
N GLY A 139 1.06 -2.42 -8.78
CA GLY A 139 -0.28 -2.06 -9.28
C GLY A 139 -1.15 -3.27 -9.64
N GLY A 140 -0.61 -4.49 -9.60
CA GLY A 140 -1.31 -5.69 -10.09
C GLY A 140 -1.72 -5.57 -11.56
N ARG A 141 -1.00 -4.79 -12.36
CA ARG A 141 -1.36 -4.50 -13.75
C ARG A 141 -0.93 -5.62 -14.71
N GLY A 142 -0.15 -6.59 -14.23
CA GLY A 142 0.49 -7.63 -15.04
C GLY A 142 1.72 -7.14 -15.80
N CYS A 143 2.15 -5.89 -15.59
CA CYS A 143 3.31 -5.30 -16.26
C CYS A 143 4.12 -4.41 -15.29
N VAL A 144 5.44 -4.50 -15.41
CA VAL A 144 6.39 -3.79 -14.56
C VAL A 144 7.08 -2.70 -15.38
N SER A 145 6.94 -1.45 -14.95
CA SER A 145 7.63 -0.29 -15.54
C SER A 145 8.96 0.02 -14.83
N GLN A 146 9.79 0.87 -15.44
CA GLN A 146 10.99 1.40 -14.78
C GLN A 146 10.69 2.07 -13.43
N ARG A 147 9.55 2.78 -13.35
CA ARG A 147 9.11 3.44 -12.11
C ARG A 147 8.77 2.42 -11.02
N ASP A 148 8.11 1.33 -11.38
CA ASP A 148 7.77 0.27 -10.42
C ASP A 148 9.04 -0.37 -9.86
N VAL A 149 10.05 -0.61 -10.70
CA VAL A 149 11.38 -1.10 -10.28
C VAL A 149 12.03 -0.16 -9.27
N LEU A 150 12.04 1.16 -9.52
CA LEU A 150 12.62 2.14 -8.58
C LEU A 150 11.96 2.09 -7.20
N VAL A 151 10.64 2.04 -7.17
CA VAL A 151 9.89 1.94 -5.92
C VAL A 151 10.20 0.62 -5.21
N ALA A 152 10.27 -0.48 -5.95
CA ALA A 152 10.53 -1.80 -5.41
C ALA A 152 11.96 -1.94 -4.85
N LEU A 153 12.97 -1.36 -5.50
CA LEU A 153 14.37 -1.38 -5.03
C LEU A 153 14.56 -0.71 -3.67
N ARG A 154 13.77 0.33 -3.37
CA ARG A 154 13.81 1.00 -2.07
C ARG A 154 13.20 0.14 -0.96
N LYS A 155 12.14 -0.60 -1.30
CA LYS A 155 11.32 -1.32 -0.32
C LYS A 155 11.81 -2.74 -0.06
N HIS A 156 12.16 -3.48 -1.11
CA HIS A 156 12.29 -4.93 -1.04
C HIS A 156 13.74 -5.39 -1.27
N PRO A 157 14.45 -5.87 -0.22
CA PRO A 157 15.71 -6.58 -0.36
C PRO A 157 15.79 -7.66 -1.45
N PRO A 158 14.76 -8.52 -1.67
CA PRO A 158 14.79 -9.51 -2.76
C PRO A 158 14.92 -8.85 -4.14
N VAL A 159 14.25 -7.70 -4.34
CA VAL A 159 14.33 -6.96 -5.61
C VAL A 159 15.71 -6.35 -5.81
N ARG A 160 16.32 -5.77 -4.76
CA ARG A 160 17.72 -5.31 -4.82
C ARG A 160 18.66 -6.44 -5.25
N LYS A 161 18.50 -7.60 -4.64
CA LYS A 161 19.31 -8.79 -4.95
C LYS A 161 19.12 -9.26 -6.39
N LEU A 162 17.88 -9.25 -6.89
CA LEU A 162 17.54 -9.60 -8.27
C LEU A 162 18.26 -8.70 -9.29
N PHE A 163 18.38 -7.40 -9.00
CA PHE A 163 19.10 -6.43 -9.85
C PHE A 163 20.61 -6.32 -9.53
N GLY A 164 21.17 -7.23 -8.72
CA GLY A 164 22.60 -7.25 -8.41
C GLY A 164 23.07 -6.14 -7.47
N LEU A 165 22.15 -5.48 -6.76
CA LEU A 165 22.47 -4.53 -5.71
C LEU A 165 22.70 -5.25 -4.36
N PRO A 166 23.50 -4.67 -3.46
CA PRO A 166 23.65 -5.19 -2.11
C PRO A 166 22.32 -5.13 -1.34
N VAL A 167 22.14 -6.08 -0.42
CA VAL A 167 20.91 -6.22 0.36
C VAL A 167 20.92 -5.33 1.61
N ALA A 168 22.10 -5.11 2.18
CA ALA A 168 22.33 -4.29 3.36
C ALA A 168 23.67 -3.55 3.20
N ASP A 169 23.84 -2.47 3.96
CA ASP A 169 25.13 -1.78 4.02
C ASP A 169 26.18 -2.67 4.68
N GLU A 170 27.15 -3.13 3.90
CA GLU A 170 28.29 -3.86 4.41
C GLU A 170 29.15 -2.92 5.28
N LYS A 171 29.05 -3.02 6.63
CA LYS A 171 29.91 -2.46 7.71
C LYS A 171 30.62 -1.09 7.51
N GLY A 172 30.15 -0.28 6.57
CA GLY A 172 30.73 0.99 6.13
C GLY A 172 29.68 1.96 5.57
N GLY A 173 28.39 1.64 5.71
CA GLY A 173 27.30 2.59 5.95
C GLY A 173 26.82 3.50 4.82
N GLY A 174 27.29 3.39 3.58
CA GLY A 174 26.78 4.27 2.50
C GLY A 174 26.80 3.69 1.10
N GLY A 175 27.22 2.44 0.94
CA GLY A 175 27.37 1.83 -0.38
C GLY A 175 26.04 1.56 -1.07
N LEU A 176 25.02 1.13 -0.32
CA LEU A 176 23.70 0.85 -0.89
C LEU A 176 22.96 2.15 -1.20
N GLU A 177 22.89 3.06 -0.25
CA GLU A 177 22.12 4.31 -0.41
C GLU A 177 22.67 5.18 -1.55
N ALA A 178 24.00 5.29 -1.67
CA ALA A 178 24.63 6.02 -2.78
C ALA A 178 24.31 5.39 -4.14
N ARG A 179 24.21 4.06 -4.23
CA ARG A 179 23.84 3.37 -5.48
C ARG A 179 22.36 3.54 -5.80
N LEU A 180 21.47 3.45 -4.81
CA LEU A 180 20.05 3.72 -5.00
C LEU A 180 19.80 5.15 -5.47
N LEU A 181 20.52 6.12 -4.88
CA LEU A 181 20.48 7.52 -5.31
C LEU A 181 20.97 7.69 -6.75
N ALA A 182 22.11 7.09 -7.11
CA ALA A 182 22.63 7.14 -8.48
C ALA A 182 21.67 6.53 -9.52
N VAL A 183 20.96 5.46 -9.17
CA VAL A 183 19.93 4.85 -10.04
C VAL A 183 18.72 5.77 -10.20
N GLN A 184 18.30 6.47 -9.13
CA GLN A 184 17.23 7.47 -9.21
C GLN A 184 17.65 8.67 -10.08
N ASP A 185 18.83 9.24 -9.85
CA ASP A 185 19.33 10.39 -10.60
C ASP A 185 19.44 10.05 -12.10
N ALA A 186 19.89 8.84 -12.44
CA ALA A 186 19.93 8.37 -13.82
C ALA A 186 18.54 8.33 -14.47
N PHE A 187 17.52 7.90 -13.72
CA PHE A 187 16.14 7.85 -14.19
C PHE A 187 15.56 9.25 -14.42
N GLU A 188 15.75 10.15 -13.46
CA GLU A 188 15.30 11.54 -13.55
C GLU A 188 15.99 12.29 -14.70
N ALA A 189 17.25 11.96 -14.99
CA ALA A 189 17.98 12.47 -16.13
C ALA A 189 17.54 11.89 -17.49
N GLY A 190 16.62 10.92 -17.51
CA GLY A 190 16.17 10.25 -18.73
C GLY A 190 17.16 9.22 -19.29
N ASN A 191 18.19 8.85 -18.52
CA ASN A 191 19.20 7.86 -18.91
C ASN A 191 18.79 6.42 -18.54
N GLY A 192 17.50 6.18 -18.25
CA GLY A 192 16.99 4.89 -17.78
C GLY A 192 17.40 4.60 -16.34
N LEU A 193 17.61 3.32 -16.00
CA LEU A 193 17.88 2.90 -14.62
C LEU A 193 19.39 2.83 -14.26
N GLY A 194 20.23 3.65 -14.90
CA GLY A 194 21.66 3.70 -14.61
C GLY A 194 22.34 2.33 -14.72
N GLU A 195 23.05 1.91 -13.67
CA GLU A 195 23.84 0.67 -13.67
C GLU A 195 22.99 -0.61 -13.81
N ILE A 196 21.71 -0.58 -13.46
CA ILE A 196 20.81 -1.75 -13.57
C ILE A 196 20.05 -1.80 -14.90
N ALA A 197 20.15 -0.76 -15.73
CA ALA A 197 19.46 -0.68 -17.02
C ALA A 197 19.71 -1.90 -17.93
N PRO A 198 20.94 -2.43 -18.07
CA PRO A 198 21.18 -3.60 -18.91
C PRO A 198 20.41 -4.86 -18.48
N LEU A 199 20.12 -5.01 -17.18
CA LEU A 199 19.35 -6.14 -16.67
C LEU A 199 17.85 -5.94 -16.89
N PHE A 200 17.37 -4.70 -16.72
CA PHE A 200 16.00 -4.34 -17.06
C PHE A 200 15.71 -4.53 -18.56
N ASP A 201 16.62 -4.10 -19.43
CA ASP A 201 16.50 -4.30 -20.87
C ASP A 201 16.54 -5.78 -21.27
N GLU A 202 17.33 -6.62 -20.57
CA GLU A 202 17.34 -8.06 -20.78
C GLU A 202 15.98 -8.71 -20.47
N LEU A 203 15.33 -8.27 -19.38
CA LEU A 203 14.00 -8.72 -18.95
C LEU A 203 12.91 -8.30 -19.95
N ARG A 204 12.94 -7.03 -20.36
CA ARG A 204 12.04 -6.43 -21.36
C ARG A 204 12.17 -7.05 -22.74
N GLY A 205 13.37 -7.46 -23.12
CA GLY A 205 13.66 -7.94 -24.46
C GLY A 205 13.61 -6.83 -25.50
N ALA A 206 13.36 -7.20 -26.77
CA ALA A 206 13.39 -6.27 -27.90
C ALA A 206 12.10 -5.45 -28.09
N GLY A 207 11.22 -5.42 -27.08
CA GLY A 207 9.98 -4.66 -27.14
C GLY A 207 10.21 -3.15 -27.19
N ALA A 208 9.35 -2.43 -27.90
CA ALA A 208 9.36 -0.96 -27.92
C ALA A 208 8.89 -0.35 -26.58
N ASP A 209 8.06 -1.09 -25.85
CA ASP A 209 7.47 -0.63 -24.60
C ASP A 209 8.54 -0.53 -23.49
N GLN A 210 8.35 0.40 -22.55
CA GLN A 210 9.24 0.60 -21.39
C GLN A 210 8.81 -0.25 -20.18
N THR A 211 8.19 -1.40 -20.45
CA THR A 211 7.63 -2.30 -19.45
C THR A 211 7.90 -3.76 -19.82
N PHE A 212 7.81 -4.67 -18.85
CA PHE A 212 7.83 -6.11 -19.12
C PHE A 212 6.73 -6.85 -18.36
N THR A 213 6.23 -7.96 -18.95
CA THR A 213 5.16 -8.79 -18.38
C THR A 213 5.70 -9.97 -17.58
N PHE A 214 4.83 -10.67 -16.84
CA PHE A 214 5.22 -11.87 -16.10
C PHE A 214 5.80 -12.96 -17.01
N ASP A 215 5.20 -13.18 -18.18
CA ASP A 215 5.67 -14.20 -19.13
C ASP A 215 7.08 -13.88 -19.65
N GLN A 216 7.37 -12.61 -19.92
CA GLN A 216 8.70 -12.16 -20.30
C GLN A 216 9.70 -12.37 -19.16
N PHE A 217 9.33 -11.97 -17.94
CA PHE A 217 10.12 -12.21 -16.74
C PHE A 217 10.43 -13.71 -16.55
N LEU A 218 9.43 -14.57 -16.64
CA LEU A 218 9.55 -16.02 -16.47
C LEU A 218 10.41 -16.66 -17.57
N ALA A 219 10.21 -16.27 -18.82
CA ALA A 219 11.00 -16.80 -19.94
C ALA A 219 12.50 -16.45 -19.82
N LYS A 220 12.80 -15.26 -19.28
CA LYS A 220 14.16 -14.77 -19.08
C LYS A 220 14.80 -15.32 -17.81
N SER A 221 14.03 -15.42 -16.72
CA SER A 221 14.51 -15.95 -15.43
C SER A 221 14.99 -17.39 -15.51
N GLN A 222 14.53 -18.16 -16.49
CA GLN A 222 14.99 -19.54 -16.68
C GLN A 222 16.39 -19.64 -17.31
N ARG A 223 17.03 -18.53 -17.68
CA ARG A 223 18.27 -18.51 -18.49
C ARG A 223 19.45 -17.83 -17.78
N GLY A 224 20.65 -18.35 -18.05
CA GLY A 224 21.93 -17.68 -17.82
C GLY A 224 22.10 -17.08 -16.41
N ARG A 225 22.56 -15.83 -16.36
CA ARG A 225 22.82 -15.09 -15.11
C ARG A 225 21.54 -14.79 -14.33
N LEU A 226 20.43 -14.56 -15.02
CA LEU A 226 19.19 -14.13 -14.41
C LEU A 226 18.56 -15.24 -13.55
N ARG A 227 18.71 -16.51 -13.98
CA ARG A 227 18.32 -17.67 -13.18
C ARG A 227 18.98 -17.69 -11.81
N ARG A 228 20.29 -17.42 -11.78
CA ARG A 228 21.04 -17.37 -10.52
C ARG A 228 20.56 -16.21 -9.64
N LEU A 229 20.36 -15.03 -10.21
CA LEU A 229 19.87 -13.86 -9.48
C LEU A 229 18.47 -14.08 -8.90
N VAL A 230 17.58 -14.71 -9.66
CA VAL A 230 16.23 -15.09 -9.21
C VAL A 230 16.29 -16.10 -8.06
N GLN A 231 17.15 -17.11 -8.14
CA GLN A 231 17.34 -18.07 -7.05
C GLN A 231 17.90 -17.40 -5.79
N GLU A 232 18.89 -16.52 -5.93
CA GLU A 232 19.46 -15.77 -4.81
C GLU A 232 18.43 -14.81 -4.18
N ALA A 233 17.61 -14.15 -5.01
CA ALA A 233 16.52 -13.29 -4.55
C ALA A 233 15.38 -14.09 -3.88
N ALA A 234 15.03 -15.26 -4.41
CA ALA A 234 14.03 -16.16 -3.84
C ALA A 234 14.42 -16.66 -2.44
N GLY A 235 15.72 -16.84 -2.19
CA GLY A 235 16.24 -17.12 -0.85
C GLY A 235 15.93 -16.03 0.18
N LEU A 236 15.70 -14.79 -0.27
CA LEU A 236 15.33 -13.66 0.57
C LEU A 236 13.82 -13.48 0.74
N LEU A 237 12.99 -14.01 -0.17
CA LEU A 237 11.53 -13.96 -0.03
C LEU A 237 11.05 -14.58 1.28
N HIS A 238 11.72 -15.64 1.72
CA HIS A 238 11.42 -16.30 2.98
C HIS A 238 11.62 -15.35 4.17
N ARG A 239 12.44 -14.31 4.10
CA ARG A 239 12.58 -13.36 5.21
C ARG A 239 11.44 -12.35 5.35
N GLU A 240 10.73 -12.02 4.28
CA GLU A 240 9.67 -11.00 4.35
C GLU A 240 8.34 -11.57 4.86
N HIS A 241 8.09 -12.88 4.66
CA HIS A 241 6.84 -13.53 5.06
C HIS A 241 6.99 -14.88 5.75
N SER A 242 8.16 -15.52 5.76
CA SER A 242 8.40 -16.56 6.75
C SER A 242 8.65 -15.83 8.05
N THR A 243 7.60 -15.74 8.84
CA THR A 243 7.72 -16.00 10.27
C THR A 243 8.76 -17.10 10.43
N THR A 244 9.97 -16.73 10.89
CA THR A 244 10.90 -17.76 11.34
C THR A 244 10.17 -18.60 12.37
N ALA A 245 10.53 -19.89 12.45
CA ALA A 245 9.87 -20.92 13.28
C ALA A 245 9.04 -20.29 14.41
N ALA A 246 7.71 -20.43 14.31
CA ALA A 246 6.77 -19.77 15.20
C ALA A 246 7.27 -19.88 16.64
N PHE A 247 7.35 -18.76 17.35
CA PHE A 247 7.77 -18.79 18.74
C PHE A 247 6.76 -19.62 19.53
N VAL A 248 7.17 -20.81 19.95
CA VAL A 248 6.33 -21.70 20.75
C VAL A 248 6.33 -21.14 22.17
N ALA A 249 5.32 -20.33 22.46
CA ALA A 249 5.20 -19.68 23.75
C ALA A 249 5.02 -20.72 24.87
N THR A 250 5.83 -20.58 25.92
CA THR A 250 5.73 -21.39 27.14
C THR A 250 5.38 -20.50 28.33
N GLY A 251 5.08 -21.06 29.50
CA GLY A 251 4.88 -20.28 30.72
C GLY A 251 6.18 -19.69 31.30
N GLU A 252 7.33 -20.08 30.75
CA GLU A 252 8.64 -19.59 31.17
C GLU A 252 9.17 -18.55 30.18
N TRP A 253 9.98 -17.62 30.67
CA TRP A 253 10.63 -16.61 29.84
C TRP A 253 11.61 -17.28 28.86
N ALA A 254 11.30 -17.26 27.57
CA ALA A 254 12.18 -17.77 26.52
C ALA A 254 12.57 -16.65 25.54
N VAL A 255 13.78 -16.75 24.96
CA VAL A 255 14.28 -15.77 23.99
C VAL A 255 13.46 -15.88 22.72
N VAL A 256 12.93 -14.74 22.26
CA VAL A 256 12.26 -14.64 20.96
C VAL A 256 13.33 -14.65 19.87
N PRO A 257 13.35 -15.64 18.97
CA PRO A 257 14.27 -15.62 17.83
C PRO A 257 14.04 -14.38 16.97
N GLU A 258 15.12 -13.83 16.42
CA GLU A 258 15.03 -12.63 15.59
C GLU A 258 14.18 -12.91 14.34
N GLY A 259 13.10 -12.13 14.17
CA GLY A 259 12.13 -12.31 13.08
C GLY A 259 11.08 -13.40 13.31
N ALA A 260 10.94 -13.95 14.52
CA ALA A 260 9.89 -14.92 14.82
C ALA A 260 8.53 -14.22 14.95
N ALA A 261 7.48 -14.81 14.37
CA ALA A 261 6.14 -14.40 14.76
C ALA A 261 5.84 -14.86 16.17
N CYS A 262 5.37 -13.90 16.96
CA CYS A 262 4.88 -14.13 18.29
C CYS A 262 3.35 -14.16 18.24
N PRO A 263 2.68 -15.20 18.78
CA PRO A 263 1.23 -15.17 18.93
C PRO A 263 0.79 -13.97 19.79
N GLY A 264 -0.45 -13.52 19.59
CA GLY A 264 -1.04 -12.45 20.42
C GLY A 264 -1.15 -12.87 21.89
N GLY A 265 -1.15 -11.89 22.79
CA GLY A 265 -1.38 -12.12 24.23
C GLY A 265 -0.16 -12.59 25.04
N LEU A 266 1.06 -12.43 24.52
CA LEU A 266 2.29 -12.73 25.26
C LEU A 266 2.74 -11.56 26.14
N GLU A 267 3.39 -11.90 27.25
CA GLU A 267 4.17 -10.95 28.04
C GLU A 267 5.57 -10.82 27.45
N TYR A 268 6.08 -9.59 27.34
CA TYR A 268 7.41 -9.30 26.82
C TYR A 268 8.29 -8.64 27.89
N LYS A 269 9.58 -8.96 27.88
CA LYS A 269 10.61 -8.18 28.57
C LYS A 269 11.90 -8.20 27.76
N MET A 270 12.70 -7.15 27.89
CA MET A 270 14.03 -7.08 27.30
C MET A 270 15.09 -7.38 28.37
N ASP A 271 15.98 -8.32 28.10
CA ASP A 271 17.15 -8.54 28.95
C ASP A 271 18.19 -7.45 28.65
N MET A 272 18.39 -6.53 29.60
CA MET A 272 19.29 -5.39 29.45
C MET A 272 20.77 -5.80 29.34
N GLY A 273 21.16 -6.99 29.80
CA GLY A 273 22.53 -7.47 29.69
C GLY A 273 22.86 -8.00 28.29
N THR A 274 21.89 -8.60 27.61
CA THR A 274 22.08 -9.24 26.30
C THR A 274 21.42 -8.50 25.14
N GLY A 275 20.54 -7.52 25.42
CA GLY A 275 19.73 -6.82 24.42
C GLY A 275 18.65 -7.68 23.78
N LYS A 276 18.41 -8.90 24.29
CA LYS A 276 17.47 -9.86 23.68
C LYS A 276 16.06 -9.67 24.23
N THR A 277 15.08 -9.81 23.35
CA THR A 277 13.66 -9.87 23.73
C THR A 277 13.32 -11.27 24.22
N LEU A 278 12.70 -11.35 25.39
CA LEU A 278 12.14 -12.55 25.99
C LEU A 278 10.62 -12.45 25.95
N ALA A 279 9.93 -13.56 25.70
CA ALA A 279 8.47 -13.64 25.77
C ALA A 279 8.01 -14.89 26.53
N ARG A 280 6.79 -14.83 27.07
CA ARG A 280 6.10 -15.98 27.70
C ARG A 280 4.58 -15.83 27.66
N LEU A 281 3.86 -16.91 27.90
CA LEU A 281 2.43 -16.89 28.20
C LEU A 281 2.20 -16.21 29.57
N PRO A 282 1.14 -15.41 29.73
CA PRO A 282 0.75 -14.87 31.02
C PRO A 282 0.43 -16.01 31.99
N GLY A 283 0.79 -15.84 33.26
CA GLY A 283 0.47 -16.82 34.30
C GLY A 283 -1.04 -17.07 34.35
N SER A 284 -1.46 -18.31 34.62
CA SER A 284 -2.87 -18.77 34.60
C SER A 284 -3.86 -17.92 35.42
N GLY A 285 -3.38 -17.05 36.32
CA GLY A 285 -4.20 -16.09 37.05
C GLY A 285 -4.58 -14.80 36.29
N GLN A 286 -3.99 -14.51 35.12
CA GLN A 286 -4.24 -13.27 34.35
C GLN A 286 -4.89 -13.50 32.97
N ALA A 287 -4.90 -14.74 32.46
CA ALA A 287 -5.40 -15.04 31.11
C ALA A 287 -6.91 -14.76 30.91
N ALA A 288 -7.72 -14.75 31.99
CA ALA A 288 -9.16 -14.53 31.91
C ALA A 288 -9.57 -13.07 31.58
N LYS A 289 -8.62 -12.11 31.58
CA LYS A 289 -8.91 -10.69 31.34
C LYS A 289 -8.58 -10.18 29.93
N ALA A 290 -7.90 -10.98 29.10
CA ALA A 290 -7.39 -10.53 27.80
C ALA A 290 -8.16 -11.09 26.59
N ALA A 291 -9.22 -11.88 26.82
CA ALA A 291 -10.03 -12.51 25.77
C ALA A 291 -11.48 -11.99 25.70
N GLY A 292 -11.77 -10.87 26.36
CA GLY A 292 -13.04 -10.13 26.28
C GLY A 292 -12.76 -8.67 25.97
#